data_AF-A0A8T5CAS5-F1
#
_entry.id   AF-A0A8T5CAS5-F1
#
_cell.length_a   1.000
_cell.length_b   1.000
_cell.length_c   1.000
_cell.angle_alpha   90.00
_cell.angle_beta   90.00
_cell.angle_gamma   90.00
#
_symmetry.space_group_name_H-M   'P 1'
#
loop_
_entity.id
_entity.type
_entity.pdbx_description
1 polymer ?
#
loop_
_entity_poly.entity_id
_entity_poly.type
_entity_poly.pdbx_seq_one_letter_code
_entity_poly.pdbx_strand_id
1 'polypeptide(L)'
;MPGTLSYNEDLAELDGDVRPIRGSDLDQDTVKAGAEVTVYREKVPQDKDLWFGAGGKDRESADSSPMHADIVATGNGSGTEGDTISGTLYAAITDSDGRAMFTRKLGDLELLAEYASESPTERPLMYSLAPYATAGRHIEFRIDADSNSDGKEIDPANSDVMLYRSSL
;
A
#
# COMPACT_ATOMS: atom_id res chain seq x y z
N MET A 1 20.46 -0.41 -8.32
CA MET A 1 19.01 -0.39 -8.54
C MET A 1 18.36 -1.10 -7.36
N PRO A 2 17.25 -0.60 -6.82
CA PRO A 2 16.47 -1.34 -5.83
C PRO A 2 16.06 -2.71 -6.40
N GLY A 3 15.96 -3.72 -5.53
CA GLY A 3 15.42 -5.01 -5.90
C GLY A 3 13.91 -4.96 -6.12
N THR A 4 13.34 -6.06 -6.58
CA THR A 4 11.89 -6.16 -6.83
C THR A 4 11.25 -7.03 -5.77
N LEU A 5 10.10 -6.59 -5.23
CA LEU A 5 9.28 -7.47 -4.39
C LEU A 5 8.60 -8.54 -5.25
N SER A 6 8.58 -9.77 -4.79
CA SER A 6 7.95 -10.91 -5.47
C SER A 6 7.16 -11.76 -4.49
N TYR A 7 6.14 -12.45 -4.98
CA TYR A 7 5.45 -13.45 -4.17
C TYR A 7 6.41 -14.46 -3.56
N ASN A 8 6.14 -14.84 -2.32
CA ASN A 8 6.85 -15.89 -1.61
C ASN A 8 5.84 -16.80 -0.90
N GLU A 9 5.90 -18.07 -1.23
CA GLU A 9 4.99 -19.10 -0.71
C GLU A 9 5.30 -19.41 0.76
N ASP A 10 6.56 -19.46 1.16
CA ASP A 10 6.95 -19.67 2.56
C ASP A 10 6.33 -18.60 3.48
N LEU A 11 6.38 -17.32 3.06
CA LEU A 11 5.74 -16.22 3.79
C LEU A 11 4.21 -16.30 3.78
N ALA A 12 3.63 -16.89 2.74
CA ALA A 12 2.19 -17.06 2.64
C ALA A 12 1.67 -18.17 3.57
N GLU A 13 2.50 -19.16 3.91
CA GLU A 13 2.18 -20.25 4.84
C GLU A 13 2.47 -19.89 6.31
N LEU A 14 3.19 -18.78 6.57
CA LEU A 14 3.42 -18.31 7.94
C LEU A 14 2.12 -17.82 8.57
N ASP A 15 1.87 -18.23 9.81
CA ASP A 15 0.85 -17.67 10.69
C ASP A 15 1.33 -16.30 11.23
N GLY A 16 1.45 -15.34 10.31
CA GLY A 16 1.84 -13.97 10.63
C GLY A 16 0.67 -13.18 11.23
N ASP A 17 0.98 -12.21 12.09
CA ASP A 17 0.00 -11.23 12.55
C ASP A 17 -0.34 -10.30 11.38
N VAL A 18 -1.45 -10.60 10.69
CA VAL A 18 -1.95 -9.86 9.54
C VAL A 18 -2.66 -8.60 10.00
N ARG A 19 -2.16 -7.45 9.55
CA ARG A 19 -2.75 -6.14 9.85
C ARG A 19 -3.27 -5.46 8.58
N PRO A 20 -4.59 -5.18 8.51
CA PRO A 20 -5.12 -4.31 7.47
C PRO A 20 -4.67 -2.86 7.72
N ILE A 21 -4.38 -2.17 6.63
CA ILE A 21 -4.02 -0.75 6.57
C ILE A 21 -5.21 -0.05 5.91
N ARG A 22 -5.80 0.89 6.65
CA ARG A 22 -7.03 1.60 6.27
C ARG A 22 -6.73 3.04 5.87
N GLY A 23 -7.73 3.73 5.33
CA GLY A 23 -7.61 5.16 5.00
C GLY A 23 -7.10 5.99 6.17
N SER A 24 -7.57 5.71 7.38
CA SER A 24 -7.16 6.40 8.61
C SER A 24 -5.70 6.17 9.03
N ASP A 25 -5.04 5.14 8.48
CA ASP A 25 -3.62 4.88 8.71
C ASP A 25 -2.72 5.64 7.72
N LEU A 26 -3.31 6.29 6.70
CA LEU A 26 -2.56 7.07 5.72
C LEU A 26 -2.11 8.42 6.28
N ASP A 27 -0.96 8.87 5.81
CA ASP A 27 -0.45 10.21 6.05
C ASP A 27 -1.22 11.23 5.19
N GLN A 28 -1.72 12.29 5.83
CA GLN A 28 -2.28 13.45 5.12
C GLN A 28 -1.15 14.26 4.50
N ASP A 29 -0.76 13.91 3.28
CA ASP A 29 0.28 14.59 2.52
C ASP A 29 -0.20 14.97 1.11
N THR A 30 0.50 15.93 0.50
CA THR A 30 0.22 16.41 -0.85
C THR A 30 0.94 15.54 -1.88
N VAL A 31 0.17 14.86 -2.73
CA VAL A 31 0.72 14.07 -3.83
C VAL A 31 1.27 14.96 -4.94
N LYS A 32 2.27 14.45 -5.65
CA LYS A 32 2.95 15.18 -6.73
C LYS A 32 3.09 14.31 -7.96
N ALA A 33 2.87 14.91 -9.12
CA ALA A 33 3.04 14.18 -10.36
C ALA A 33 4.52 13.97 -10.71
N GLY A 34 4.88 12.73 -11.08
CA GLY A 34 6.23 12.35 -11.45
C GLY A 34 7.18 12.18 -10.26
N ALA A 35 6.65 12.05 -9.04
CA ALA A 35 7.41 11.78 -7.83
C ALA A 35 6.62 10.87 -6.88
N GLU A 36 7.25 9.79 -6.43
CA GLU A 36 6.68 8.92 -5.40
C GLU A 36 6.58 9.66 -4.05
N VAL A 37 5.36 9.91 -3.59
CA VAL A 37 5.06 10.44 -2.26
C VAL A 37 4.72 9.29 -1.33
N THR A 38 5.33 9.25 -0.15
CA THR A 38 5.02 8.22 0.86
C THR A 38 3.73 8.58 1.57
N VAL A 39 2.76 7.66 1.53
CA VAL A 39 1.41 7.86 2.09
C VAL A 39 1.14 6.96 3.28
N TYR A 40 2.02 5.98 3.51
CA TYR A 40 2.00 5.14 4.68
C TYR A 40 3.43 4.76 4.98
N ARG A 41 3.82 4.82 6.25
CA ARG A 41 5.14 4.38 6.70
C ARG A 41 5.07 3.71 8.05
N GLU A 42 5.58 2.48 8.11
CA GLU A 42 5.75 1.76 9.37
C GLU A 42 7.21 1.37 9.56
N LYS A 43 7.75 1.69 10.73
CA LYS A 43 9.08 1.24 11.14
C LYS A 43 9.01 -0.18 11.65
N VAL A 44 9.88 -1.06 11.16
CA VAL A 44 10.00 -2.44 11.64
C VAL A 44 10.49 -2.44 13.10
N PRO A 45 9.74 -3.03 14.04
CA PRO A 45 10.19 -3.22 15.42
C PRO A 45 11.50 -4.00 15.53
N GLN A 46 12.20 -3.92 16.66
CA GLN A 46 13.50 -4.60 16.80
C GLN A 46 13.41 -6.13 16.87
N ASP A 47 12.25 -6.64 17.28
CA ASP A 47 11.96 -8.03 17.55
C ASP A 47 11.04 -8.66 16.50
N LYS A 48 10.78 -7.96 15.40
CA LYS A 48 9.83 -8.35 14.36
C LYS A 48 10.42 -8.25 12.97
N ASP A 49 9.89 -9.09 12.09
CA ASP A 49 10.03 -8.93 10.65
C ASP A 49 8.67 -8.54 10.06
N LEU A 50 8.66 -7.59 9.13
CA LEU A 50 7.43 -7.17 8.43
C LEU A 50 7.49 -7.55 6.95
N TRP A 51 6.36 -7.88 6.34
CA TRP A 51 6.25 -7.98 4.89
C TRP A 51 4.91 -7.42 4.38
N PHE A 52 4.86 -7.18 3.08
CA PHE A 52 3.66 -6.71 2.41
C PHE A 52 2.73 -7.88 2.08
N GLY A 53 1.43 -7.63 2.16
CA GLY A 53 0.40 -8.63 1.87
C GLY A 53 0.23 -9.66 2.96
N ALA A 54 -0.71 -10.57 2.71
CA ALA A 54 -1.01 -11.71 3.56
C ALA A 54 -1.54 -12.86 2.68
N GLY A 55 -1.29 -14.08 3.14
CA GLY A 55 -1.77 -15.30 2.49
C GLY A 55 -1.19 -15.54 1.10
N GLY A 56 -1.78 -16.55 0.44
CA GLY A 56 -1.38 -17.06 -0.85
C GLY A 56 -1.98 -16.30 -2.04
N LYS A 57 -1.57 -16.70 -3.25
CA LYS A 57 -2.21 -16.22 -4.50
C LYS A 57 -3.55 -16.88 -4.78
N ASP A 58 -3.84 -17.98 -4.10
CA ASP A 58 -5.08 -18.73 -4.29
C ASP A 58 -6.22 -18.07 -3.51
N ARG A 59 -7.30 -17.75 -4.21
CA ARG A 59 -8.51 -17.16 -3.63
C ARG A 59 -9.32 -18.18 -2.85
N GLU A 60 -9.13 -19.48 -3.09
CA GLU A 60 -9.78 -20.55 -2.33
C GLU A 60 -9.12 -20.78 -0.96
N SER A 61 -7.97 -20.16 -0.70
CA SER A 61 -7.35 -20.20 0.62
C SER A 61 -8.15 -19.40 1.65
N ALA A 62 -8.22 -19.92 2.88
CA ALA A 62 -8.86 -19.24 4.00
C ALA A 62 -8.22 -17.86 4.29
N ASP A 63 -6.96 -17.68 3.89
CA ASP A 63 -6.16 -16.47 4.18
C ASP A 63 -6.13 -15.49 2.99
N SER A 64 -7.15 -15.53 2.13
CA SER A 64 -7.27 -14.56 1.03
C SER A 64 -7.34 -13.12 1.59
N SER A 65 -6.54 -12.22 1.00
CA SER A 65 -6.41 -10.82 1.43
C SER A 65 -6.80 -9.86 0.30
N PRO A 66 -8.11 -9.62 0.09
CA PRO A 66 -8.59 -8.80 -1.02
C PRO A 66 -8.33 -7.32 -0.78
N MET A 67 -7.64 -6.66 -1.70
CA MET A 67 -7.22 -5.27 -1.59
C MET A 67 -8.03 -4.32 -2.48
N HIS A 68 -8.16 -3.08 -2.02
CA HIS A 68 -8.68 -1.95 -2.78
C HIS A 68 -8.08 -0.65 -2.21
N ALA A 69 -8.12 0.42 -3.01
CA ALA A 69 -7.67 1.73 -2.58
C ALA A 69 -8.42 2.81 -3.36
N ASP A 70 -9.41 3.41 -2.71
CA ASP A 70 -10.06 4.66 -3.14
C ASP A 70 -9.55 5.80 -2.26
N ILE A 71 -8.70 6.64 -2.84
CA ILE A 71 -8.01 7.73 -2.14
C ILE A 71 -8.55 9.05 -2.68
N VAL A 72 -9.04 9.88 -1.78
CA VAL A 72 -9.72 11.14 -2.11
C VAL A 72 -9.00 12.34 -1.52
N ALA A 73 -9.26 13.52 -2.08
CA ALA A 73 -8.62 14.77 -1.65
C ALA A 73 -9.39 15.49 -0.53
N THR A 74 -8.68 16.20 0.35
CA THR A 74 -9.26 17.01 1.44
C THR A 74 -9.89 18.32 0.97
N GLY A 75 -9.52 18.80 -0.22
CA GLY A 75 -9.84 20.14 -0.69
C GLY A 75 -8.91 21.26 -0.22
N ASN A 76 -7.90 20.97 0.62
CA ASN A 76 -6.91 21.98 1.07
C ASN A 76 -5.75 22.19 0.06
N GLY A 77 -5.67 21.34 -0.97
CA GLY A 77 -4.66 21.37 -2.03
C GLY A 77 -5.14 22.02 -3.33
N SER A 78 -4.65 21.52 -4.47
CA SER A 78 -5.07 21.96 -5.80
C SER A 78 -6.45 21.45 -6.23
N GLY A 79 -6.98 20.43 -5.53
CA GLY A 79 -8.28 19.80 -5.80
C GLY A 79 -9.40 20.25 -4.88
N THR A 80 -10.60 19.76 -5.16
CA THR A 80 -11.80 19.92 -4.32
C THR A 80 -11.90 18.75 -3.34
N GLU A 81 -12.58 18.96 -2.21
CA GLU A 81 -12.91 17.90 -1.26
C GLU A 81 -13.65 16.75 -1.97
N GLY A 82 -13.19 15.52 -1.77
CA GLY A 82 -13.76 14.32 -2.38
C GLY A 82 -13.27 14.03 -3.81
N ASP A 83 -12.40 14.86 -4.40
CA ASP A 83 -11.80 14.56 -5.70
C ASP A 83 -10.94 13.30 -5.61
N THR A 84 -11.18 12.33 -6.50
CA THR A 84 -10.35 11.12 -6.60
C THR A 84 -8.90 11.48 -6.93
N ILE A 85 -7.96 10.79 -6.27
CA ILE A 85 -6.53 10.85 -6.55
C ILE A 85 -6.16 9.66 -7.45
N SER A 86 -6.00 9.94 -8.74
CA SER A 86 -5.43 8.99 -9.73
C SER A 86 -3.91 8.94 -9.67
N GLY A 87 -3.34 7.79 -10.02
CA GLY A 87 -1.91 7.55 -10.07
C GLY A 87 -1.57 6.06 -9.96
N THR A 88 -0.33 5.76 -9.62
CA THR A 88 0.14 4.39 -9.36
C THR A 88 0.48 4.17 -7.89
N LEU A 89 0.01 3.06 -7.32
CA LEU A 89 0.34 2.62 -5.96
C LEU A 89 1.55 1.67 -5.97
N TYR A 90 2.52 1.96 -5.12
CA TYR A 90 3.74 1.17 -4.93
C TYR A 90 3.87 0.68 -3.48
N ALA A 91 4.36 -0.55 -3.33
CA ALA A 91 4.92 -1.06 -2.09
C ALA A 91 6.44 -0.89 -2.12
N ALA A 92 7.03 -0.35 -1.05
CA ALA A 92 8.46 -0.14 -0.93
C ALA A 92 9.01 -0.55 0.44
N ILE A 93 10.18 -1.21 0.44
CA ILE A 93 10.98 -1.40 1.66
C ILE A 93 12.13 -0.41 1.61
N THR A 94 12.28 0.39 2.67
CA THR A 94 13.36 1.38 2.78
C THR A 94 14.31 1.09 3.92
N ASP A 95 15.54 1.59 3.81
CA ASP A 95 16.49 1.58 4.91
C ASP A 95 16.16 2.66 5.97
N SER A 96 17.04 2.82 6.96
CA SER A 96 16.90 3.83 8.01
C SER A 96 16.93 5.26 7.48
N ASP A 97 17.57 5.47 6.32
CA ASP A 97 17.77 6.78 5.69
C ASP A 97 16.65 7.10 4.69
N GLY A 98 15.66 6.21 4.52
CA GLY A 98 14.54 6.37 3.59
C GLY A 98 14.86 6.00 2.14
N ARG A 99 16.02 5.37 1.87
CA ARG A 99 16.37 4.92 0.53
C ARG A 99 15.63 3.63 0.21
N ALA A 100 14.96 3.61 -0.95
CA ALA A 100 14.28 2.43 -1.44
C ALA A 100 15.27 1.29 -1.71
N MET A 101 15.08 0.18 -1.01
CA MET A 101 15.81 -1.06 -1.20
C MET A 101 15.07 -2.00 -2.13
N PHE A 102 13.75 -2.10 -1.96
CA PHE A 102 12.87 -2.94 -2.77
C PHE A 102 11.60 -2.20 -3.11
N THR A 103 11.10 -2.35 -4.33
CA THR A 103 9.83 -1.76 -4.75
C THR A 103 9.01 -2.72 -5.62
N ARG A 104 7.69 -2.51 -5.64
CA ARG A 104 6.78 -3.18 -6.57
C ARG A 104 5.53 -2.32 -6.77
N LYS A 105 5.13 -2.18 -8.04
CA LYS A 105 3.81 -1.65 -8.40
C LYS A 105 2.72 -2.63 -7.96
N LEU A 106 1.77 -2.16 -7.15
CA LEU A 106 0.61 -2.94 -6.72
C LEU A 106 -0.54 -2.82 -7.72
N GLY A 107 -0.74 -1.64 -8.30
CA GLY A 107 -1.80 -1.36 -9.26
C GLY A 107 -1.92 0.13 -9.56
N ASP A 108 -2.82 0.46 -10.47
CA ASP A 108 -3.24 1.83 -10.75
C ASP A 108 -4.38 2.19 -9.79
N LEU A 109 -4.35 3.38 -9.21
CA LEU A 109 -5.33 3.84 -8.21
C LEU A 109 -6.73 3.90 -8.77
N GLU A 110 -6.90 4.23 -10.05
CA GLU A 110 -8.20 4.28 -10.71
C GLU A 110 -8.89 2.91 -10.69
N LEU A 111 -8.14 1.86 -11.06
CA LEU A 111 -8.65 0.49 -11.02
C LEU A 111 -8.84 0.01 -9.57
N LEU A 112 -7.94 0.37 -8.66
CA LEU A 112 -8.06 0.01 -7.25
C LEU A 112 -9.25 0.69 -6.56
N ALA A 113 -9.67 1.88 -7.02
CA ALA A 113 -10.84 2.59 -6.54
C ALA A 113 -12.13 1.91 -7.02
N GLU A 114 -12.18 1.43 -8.27
CA GLU A 114 -13.32 0.66 -8.78
C GLU A 114 -13.62 -0.56 -7.89
N TYR A 115 -12.58 -1.27 -7.45
CA TYR A 115 -12.68 -2.43 -6.56
C TYR A 115 -13.24 -2.12 -5.17
N ALA A 116 -13.18 -0.87 -4.69
CA ALA A 116 -13.78 -0.48 -3.40
C ALA A 116 -15.30 -0.71 -3.41
N SER A 117 -15.94 -0.49 -4.57
CA SER A 117 -17.38 -0.69 -4.78
C SER A 117 -17.78 -2.15 -5.05
N GLU A 118 -16.81 -3.02 -5.36
CA GLU A 118 -17.06 -4.43 -5.70
C GLU A 118 -17.13 -5.35 -4.48
N SER A 119 -17.68 -6.55 -4.69
CA SER A 119 -17.65 -7.64 -3.69
C SER A 119 -16.21 -8.03 -3.36
N PRO A 120 -15.87 -8.34 -2.09
CA PRO A 120 -14.54 -8.82 -1.70
C PRO A 120 -14.04 -10.02 -2.51
N THR A 121 -14.96 -10.83 -3.05
CA THR A 121 -14.66 -11.99 -3.88
C THR A 121 -14.12 -11.64 -5.26
N GLU A 122 -14.36 -10.43 -5.77
CA GLU A 122 -13.88 -9.97 -7.08
C GLU A 122 -12.57 -9.18 -6.97
N ARG A 123 -12.34 -8.55 -5.81
CA ARG A 123 -11.17 -7.71 -5.55
C ARG A 123 -9.84 -8.44 -5.73
N PRO A 124 -8.80 -7.77 -6.27
CA PRO A 124 -7.47 -8.36 -6.41
C PRO A 124 -6.91 -8.74 -5.05
N LEU A 125 -6.10 -9.80 -4.98
CA LEU A 125 -5.48 -10.25 -3.73
C LEU A 125 -4.11 -9.60 -3.54
N MET A 126 -3.84 -9.13 -2.33
CA MET A 126 -2.52 -8.71 -1.90
C MET A 126 -1.77 -9.85 -1.23
N TYR A 127 -1.19 -10.72 -2.07
CA TYR A 127 -0.41 -11.88 -1.62
C TYR A 127 0.89 -11.49 -0.90
N SER A 128 1.40 -12.39 -0.05
CA SER A 128 2.65 -12.19 0.70
C SER A 128 3.85 -11.96 -0.23
N LEU A 129 4.53 -10.83 -0.05
CA LEU A 129 5.67 -10.40 -0.87
C LEU A 129 7.00 -10.49 -0.09
N ALA A 130 7.99 -11.13 -0.70
CA ALA A 130 9.39 -11.09 -0.29
C ALA A 130 10.20 -10.08 -1.11
N PRO A 131 11.35 -9.61 -0.61
CA PRO A 131 11.86 -9.87 0.74
C PRO A 131 11.03 -9.21 1.84
N TYR A 132 11.16 -9.72 3.07
CA TYR A 132 10.66 -9.05 4.27
C TYR A 132 11.61 -7.93 4.71
N ALA A 133 11.07 -6.96 5.43
CA ALA A 133 11.79 -5.88 6.07
C ALA A 133 12.20 -6.31 7.48
N THR A 134 13.50 -6.24 7.76
CA THR A 134 14.10 -6.52 9.07
C THR A 134 14.14 -5.27 9.94
N ALA A 135 14.39 -5.45 11.25
CA ALA A 135 14.61 -4.37 12.20
C ALA A 135 15.48 -3.21 11.66
N GLY A 136 15.01 -1.98 11.86
CA GLY A 136 15.67 -0.76 11.40
C GLY A 136 15.31 -0.31 9.97
N ARG A 137 14.55 -1.13 9.22
CA ARG A 137 13.95 -0.77 7.94
C ARG A 137 12.53 -0.23 8.12
N HIS A 138 11.94 0.24 7.02
CA HIS A 138 10.54 0.62 6.96
C HIS A 138 9.81 -0.09 5.83
N ILE A 139 8.52 -0.31 6.04
CA ILE A 139 7.54 -0.68 5.03
C ILE A 139 6.75 0.56 4.68
N GLU A 140 6.67 0.88 3.39
CA GLU A 140 6.04 2.08 2.88
C GLU A 140 5.07 1.78 1.75
N PHE A 141 3.91 2.45 1.75
CA PHE A 141 3.13 2.63 0.53
C PHE A 141 3.39 4.01 -0.03
N ARG A 142 3.53 4.06 -1.35
CA ARG A 142 3.85 5.29 -2.07
C ARG A 142 2.93 5.48 -3.25
N ILE A 143 2.60 6.72 -3.54
CA ILE A 143 1.79 7.12 -4.68
C ILE A 143 2.65 7.96 -5.61
N ASP A 144 2.72 7.57 -6.87
CA ASP A 144 3.11 8.48 -7.96
C ASP A 144 1.82 8.97 -8.61
N ALA A 145 1.47 10.23 -8.38
CA ALA A 145 0.21 10.78 -8.84
C ALA A 145 0.26 11.12 -10.34
N ASP A 146 -0.89 11.03 -11.01
CA ASP A 146 -1.00 11.54 -12.37
C ASP A 146 -1.03 13.07 -12.39
N SER A 147 -0.78 13.67 -13.56
CA SER A 147 -0.79 15.12 -13.73
C SER A 147 -2.11 15.79 -13.31
N ASN A 148 -3.23 15.05 -13.37
CA ASN A 148 -4.56 15.54 -12.96
C ASN A 148 -4.76 15.54 -11.44
N SER A 149 -3.89 14.85 -10.70
CA SER A 149 -3.91 14.77 -9.25
C SER A 149 -2.76 15.55 -8.60
N ASP A 150 -1.93 16.20 -9.40
CA ASP A 150 -0.78 16.98 -8.92
C ASP A 150 -1.22 18.09 -7.95
N GLY A 151 -0.66 18.08 -6.75
CA GLY A 151 -0.95 19.05 -5.70
C GLY A 151 -2.22 18.76 -4.89
N LYS A 152 -2.91 17.63 -5.10
CA LYS A 152 -4.02 17.21 -4.23
C LYS A 152 -3.47 16.71 -2.89
N GLU A 153 -4.09 17.12 -1.80
CA GLU A 153 -3.78 16.61 -0.46
C GLU A 153 -4.71 15.44 -0.14
N ILE A 154 -4.14 14.31 0.28
CA ILE A 154 -4.87 13.10 0.64
C ILE A 154 -5.75 13.37 1.85
N ASP A 155 -6.98 12.84 1.85
CA ASP A 155 -7.87 12.82 3.00
C ASP A 155 -7.93 11.42 3.63
N PRO A 156 -7.16 11.16 4.71
CA PRO A 156 -7.18 9.87 5.39
C PRO A 156 -8.55 9.53 6.00
N ALA A 157 -9.36 10.53 6.36
CA ALA A 157 -10.63 10.32 7.04
C ALA A 157 -11.74 9.87 6.08
N ASN A 158 -11.67 10.33 4.83
CA ASN A 158 -12.67 10.02 3.80
C ASN A 158 -12.21 8.97 2.76
N SER A 159 -10.94 8.59 2.75
CA SER A 159 -10.43 7.54 1.85
C SER A 159 -10.84 6.13 2.30
N ASP A 160 -11.28 5.29 1.35
CA ASP A 160 -11.59 3.88 1.58
C ASP A 160 -10.46 2.99 1.05
N VAL A 161 -9.62 2.51 1.96
CA VAL A 161 -8.45 1.71 1.65
C VAL A 161 -8.46 0.42 2.45
N MET A 162 -8.10 -0.67 1.79
CA MET A 162 -7.79 -1.95 2.41
C MET A 162 -6.53 -2.52 1.77
N LEU A 163 -5.39 -2.26 2.41
CA LEU A 163 -4.11 -2.86 2.08
C LEU A 163 -3.65 -3.74 3.25
N TYR A 164 -2.64 -4.58 3.04
CA TYR A 164 -2.20 -5.53 4.05
C TYR A 164 -0.70 -5.48 4.28
N ARG A 165 -0.33 -5.61 5.54
CA ARG A 165 1.00 -6.02 5.97
C ARG A 165 0.87 -7.19 6.94
N SER A 166 1.92 -7.98 7.04
CA SER A 166 2.01 -9.07 7.99
C SER A 166 3.30 -8.95 8.79
N SER A 167 3.30 -9.53 9.99
CA SER A 167 4.46 -9.54 10.86
C SER A 167 4.68 -10.88 11.54
N LEU A 168 5.93 -11.18 11.85
CA LEU A 168 6.34 -12.33 12.66
C LEU A 168 7.20 -11.85 13.83
#